data_AF-A0A9Q4CNM0-F1
#
_entry.id   AF-A0A9Q4CNM0-F1
#
_cell.length_a   1.000
_cell.length_b   1.000
_cell.length_c   1.000
_cell.angle_alpha   90.00
_cell.angle_beta   90.00
_cell.angle_gamma   90.00
#
_symmetry.space_group_name_H-M   'P 1'
#
loop_
_entity.id
_entity.type
_entity.pdbx_description
1 polymer ?
#
loop_
_entity_poly.entity_id
_entity_poly.type
_entity_poly.pdbx_seq_one_letter_code
_entity_poly.pdbx_strand_id
1 'polypeptide(L)'
;MDEDLYCIGVFENFTEDVFPTHVSPIIVSYEKNNYQRYIYKIENPYRIILIERVGKKSYDFHDLFPYPSYHIYDNPVKIKTNTQVIALDKNNYLLSSSKIVLIIKLIFYFLKRMHLFKRTFRCIKNIIH
;
A
#
# COMPACT_ATOMS: atom_id res chain seq x y z
N MET A 1 9.28 -12.08 -19.08
CA MET A 1 7.96 -12.22 -18.43
C MET A 1 7.89 -11.16 -17.37
N ASP A 2 6.93 -10.25 -17.47
CA ASP A 2 6.70 -9.28 -16.40
C ASP A 2 6.26 -10.03 -15.15
N GLU A 3 6.97 -9.80 -14.06
CA GLU A 3 6.67 -10.46 -12.79
C GLU A 3 5.47 -9.81 -12.13
N ASP A 4 4.62 -10.65 -11.54
CA ASP A 4 3.47 -10.16 -10.82
C ASP A 4 3.89 -9.63 -9.45
N LEU A 5 3.56 -8.36 -9.19
CA LEU A 5 3.84 -7.68 -7.94
C LEU A 5 2.59 -7.64 -7.07
N TYR A 6 2.77 -7.87 -5.77
CA TYR A 6 1.69 -7.82 -4.79
C TYR A 6 2.07 -6.93 -3.62
N CYS A 7 1.09 -6.18 -3.12
CA CYS A 7 1.13 -5.56 -1.81
C CYS A 7 0.49 -6.52 -0.81
N ILE A 8 1.23 -6.89 0.23
CA ILE A 8 0.77 -7.83 1.26
C ILE A 8 0.53 -7.15 2.61
N GLY A 9 0.74 -5.84 2.70
CA GLY A 9 0.63 -5.12 3.96
C GLY A 9 1.31 -3.77 3.95
N VAL A 10 1.51 -3.19 5.13
CA VAL A 10 2.23 -1.93 5.36
C VAL A 10 3.15 -2.05 6.57
N PHE A 11 4.23 -1.28 6.61
CA PHE A 11 5.18 -1.24 7.72
C PHE A 11 4.71 -0.40 8.93
N GLU A 12 3.53 0.21 8.85
CA GLU A 12 3.00 1.09 9.88
C GLU A 12 2.01 0.34 10.77
N ASN A 13 2.16 0.48 12.09
CA ASN A 13 1.20 -0.02 13.09
C ASN A 13 0.36 1.16 13.60
N PHE A 14 -0.81 1.38 13.00
CA PHE A 14 -1.72 2.46 13.38
C PHE A 14 -2.42 2.13 14.69
N THR A 15 -2.04 2.80 15.78
CA THR A 15 -2.64 2.62 17.12
C THR A 15 -3.94 3.41 17.32
N GLU A 16 -4.18 4.46 16.53
CA GLU A 16 -5.40 5.27 16.55
C GLU A 16 -6.14 5.22 15.20
N ASP A 17 -7.40 5.69 15.18
CA ASP A 17 -8.17 5.99 13.96
C ASP A 17 -7.45 7.10 13.17
N VAL A 18 -6.42 6.74 12.39
CA VAL A 18 -5.65 7.73 11.63
C VAL A 18 -6.07 7.77 10.16
N PHE A 19 -6.92 8.78 9.91
CA PHE A 19 -7.09 9.65 8.74
C PHE A 19 -6.33 9.32 7.44
N PRO A 20 -6.93 9.62 6.26
CA PRO A 20 -6.35 9.31 4.96
C PRO A 20 -4.92 9.86 4.78
N THR A 21 -3.95 8.95 4.68
CA THR A 21 -2.53 9.26 4.48
C THR A 21 -1.88 8.23 3.56
N HIS A 22 -0.89 8.67 2.79
CA HIS A 22 -0.05 7.76 2.02
C HIS A 22 0.89 6.99 2.94
N VAL A 23 1.08 5.71 2.64
CA VAL A 23 1.84 4.76 3.46
C VAL A 23 2.75 3.90 2.61
N SER A 24 3.81 3.37 3.22
CA SER A 24 4.77 2.51 2.54
C SER A 24 4.27 1.06 2.49
N PRO A 25 4.00 0.48 1.29
CA PRO A 25 3.52 -0.89 1.17
C PRO A 25 4.61 -1.94 1.43
N ILE A 26 4.21 -3.13 1.81
CA ILE A 26 5.08 -4.30 1.78
C ILE A 26 4.90 -4.98 0.43
N ILE A 27 5.95 -4.99 -0.39
CA ILE A 27 5.91 -5.48 -1.77
C ILE A 27 6.62 -6.82 -1.89
N VAL A 28 5.98 -7.74 -2.61
CA VAL A 28 6.55 -9.03 -3.00
C VAL A 28 6.35 -9.27 -4.51
N SER A 29 7.29 -9.97 -5.16
CA SER A 29 7.00 -10.67 -6.42
C SER A 29 6.38 -12.02 -6.11
N TYR A 30 5.48 -12.44 -6.99
CA TYR A 30 4.99 -13.81 -7.05
C TYR A 30 5.46 -14.48 -8.34
N GLU A 31 6.25 -15.54 -8.22
CA GLU A 31 6.78 -16.30 -9.34
C GLU A 31 6.79 -17.79 -8.96
N LYS A 32 6.25 -18.66 -9.81
CA LYS A 32 6.28 -20.13 -9.61
C LYS A 32 5.83 -20.55 -8.20
N ASN A 33 4.67 -20.05 -7.77
CA ASN A 33 4.07 -20.30 -6.45
C ASN A 33 4.90 -19.83 -5.24
N ASN A 34 5.90 -18.99 -5.45
CA ASN A 34 6.71 -18.45 -4.37
C ASN A 34 6.63 -16.93 -4.33
N TYR A 35 6.55 -16.39 -3.12
CA TYR A 35 6.71 -14.99 -2.82
C TYR A 35 8.17 -14.66 -2.52
N GLN A 36 8.61 -13.47 -2.92
CA GLN A 36 9.91 -12.92 -2.56
C GLN A 36 9.80 -11.42 -2.33
N ARG A 37 10.46 -10.90 -1.29
CA ARG A 37 10.38 -9.48 -0.93
C ARG A 37 11.12 -8.61 -1.92
N TYR A 38 10.65 -7.37 -2.05
CA TYR A 38 11.35 -6.30 -2.71
C TYR A 38 11.85 -5.24 -1.73
N ILE A 39 13.05 -4.73 -2.01
CA ILE A 39 13.47 -3.39 -1.60
C ILE A 39 13.04 -2.43 -2.70
N TYR A 40 12.50 -1.29 -2.30
CA TYR A 40 12.04 -0.24 -3.20
C TYR A 40 12.23 1.12 -2.54
N LYS A 41 12.16 2.19 -3.34
CA LYS A 41 12.07 3.57 -2.87
C LYS A 41 10.74 4.17 -3.31
N ILE A 42 10.25 5.14 -2.54
CA ILE A 42 9.10 5.97 -2.91
C ILE A 42 9.63 7.30 -3.42
N GLU A 43 9.40 7.60 -4.70
CA GLU A 43 9.68 8.91 -5.28
C GLU A 43 8.50 9.85 -5.06
N ASN A 44 8.82 11.13 -4.83
CA ASN A 44 7.84 12.18 -4.60
C ASN A 44 6.90 12.33 -5.82
N PRO A 45 5.57 12.39 -5.65
CA PRO A 45 4.87 12.31 -4.36
C PRO A 45 4.77 10.89 -3.81
N TYR A 46 4.40 9.87 -4.60
CA TYR A 46 4.20 8.50 -4.09
C TYR A 46 4.40 7.40 -5.15
N ARG A 47 5.45 7.47 -5.97
CA ARG A 47 5.75 6.48 -7.01
C ARG A 47 6.69 5.39 -6.48
N ILE A 48 6.33 4.12 -6.66
CA ILE A 48 7.16 2.99 -6.26
C ILE A 48 8.23 2.73 -7.32
N ILE A 49 9.49 2.76 -6.93
CA ILE A 49 10.63 2.35 -7.75
C ILE A 49 11.27 1.12 -7.10
N LEU A 50 11.08 -0.04 -7.72
CA LEU A 50 11.71 -1.28 -7.29
C LEU A 50 13.22 -1.18 -7.45
N ILE A 51 13.97 -1.64 -6.45
CA ILE A 51 15.43 -1.65 -6.46
C ILE A 51 15.91 -3.08 -6.72
N GLU A 52 15.62 -4.00 -5.81
CA GLU A 52 16.06 -5.40 -5.91
C GLU A 52 15.20 -6.35 -5.09
N ARG A 53 15.33 -7.65 -5.35
CA ARG A 53 14.73 -8.72 -4.55
C ARG A 53 15.61 -9.05 -3.36
N VAL A 54 14.98 -9.29 -2.21
CA VAL A 54 15.67 -9.66 -0.98
C VAL A 54 14.98 -10.79 -0.24
N GLY A 55 15.75 -11.43 0.63
CA GLY A 55 15.27 -12.55 1.45
C GLY A 55 15.10 -13.84 0.65
N LYS A 56 14.72 -14.90 1.37
CA LYS A 56 14.44 -16.21 0.78
C LYS A 56 13.09 -16.20 0.08
N LYS A 57 12.94 -17.06 -0.92
CA LYS A 57 11.63 -17.38 -1.51
C LYS A 57 10.84 -18.23 -0.50
N SER A 58 9.54 -17.98 -0.37
CA SER A 58 8.64 -18.80 0.45
C SER A 58 7.29 -18.98 -0.25
N TYR A 59 6.60 -20.09 0.04
CA TYR A 59 5.23 -20.33 -0.39
C TYR A 59 4.23 -19.49 0.40
N ASP A 60 4.58 -19.13 1.64
CA ASP A 60 3.79 -18.25 2.49
C ASP A 60 4.49 -16.90 2.65
N PHE A 61 3.76 -15.81 2.41
CA PHE A 61 4.30 -14.46 2.58
C PHE A 61 4.49 -14.09 4.06
N HIS A 62 3.82 -14.77 5.00
CA HIS A 62 4.05 -14.58 6.43
C HIS A 62 5.48 -14.98 6.82
N ASP A 63 6.05 -16.02 6.21
CA ASP A 63 7.43 -16.47 6.47
C ASP A 63 8.50 -15.49 5.99
N LEU A 64 8.14 -14.56 5.10
CA LEU A 64 9.07 -13.55 4.60
C LEU A 64 9.38 -12.46 5.65
N PHE A 65 8.59 -12.42 6.72
CA PHE A 65 8.69 -11.42 7.76
C PHE A 65 8.55 -12.09 9.14
N PRO A 66 9.63 -12.19 9.93
CA PRO A 66 9.59 -12.86 11.23
C PRO A 66 9.24 -11.97 12.43
N TYR A 67 9.02 -10.66 12.25
CA TYR A 67 8.84 -9.69 13.35
C TYR A 67 7.58 -8.82 13.20
N PRO A 68 6.65 -8.75 14.16
CA PRO A 68 5.28 -8.23 13.98
C PRO A 68 5.11 -6.71 13.78
N SER A 69 6.15 -5.97 13.37
CA SER A 69 6.09 -4.52 13.14
C SER A 69 5.37 -4.13 11.83
N TYR A 70 4.37 -4.89 11.40
CA TYR A 70 3.62 -4.65 10.17
C TYR A 70 2.16 -5.06 10.31
N HIS A 71 1.32 -4.40 9.53
CA HIS A 71 -0.03 -4.85 9.27
C HIS A 71 -0.05 -5.61 7.94
N ILE A 72 -0.12 -6.93 8.00
CA ILE A 72 -0.30 -7.79 6.82
C ILE A 72 -1.79 -7.91 6.49
N TYR A 73 -2.12 -7.85 5.21
CA TYR A 73 -3.47 -8.07 4.72
C TYR A 73 -3.77 -9.56 4.63
N ASP A 74 -5.00 -9.97 4.96
CA ASP A 74 -5.45 -11.36 4.79
C ASP A 74 -5.36 -11.82 3.33
N ASN A 75 -5.45 -10.88 2.38
CA ASN A 75 -5.38 -11.15 0.96
C ASN A 75 -4.36 -10.22 0.27
N PRO A 76 -3.29 -10.77 -0.34
CA PRO A 76 -2.39 -10.02 -1.20
C PRO A 76 -3.13 -9.31 -2.33
N VAL A 77 -2.82 -8.03 -2.55
CA VAL A 77 -3.42 -7.22 -3.61
C VAL A 77 -2.42 -7.04 -4.74
N LYS A 78 -2.78 -7.41 -5.97
CA LYS A 78 -1.92 -7.19 -7.14
C LYS A 78 -1.70 -5.69 -7.38
N ILE A 79 -0.46 -5.28 -7.57
CA ILE A 79 -0.07 -3.87 -7.76
C ILE A 79 0.75 -3.67 -9.04
N LYS A 80 0.84 -2.41 -9.45
CA LYS A 80 1.77 -1.92 -10.46
C LYS A 80 2.77 -0.98 -9.79
N THR A 81 3.87 -0.67 -10.46
CA THR A 81 4.88 0.29 -9.94
C THR A 81 4.35 1.70 -9.75
N ASN A 82 3.25 2.06 -10.41
CA ASN A 82 2.56 3.32 -10.20
C ASN A 82 1.36 3.23 -9.22
N THR A 83 1.18 2.10 -8.54
CA THR A 83 0.15 1.97 -7.50
C THR A 83 0.52 2.84 -6.30
N GLN A 84 -0.44 3.66 -5.84
CA GLN A 84 -0.35 4.34 -4.55
C GLN A 84 -1.16 3.57 -3.51
N VAL A 85 -0.70 3.64 -2.26
CA VAL A 85 -1.37 3.05 -1.11
C VAL A 85 -1.71 4.15 -0.12
N ILE A 86 -3.00 4.25 0.23
CA ILE A 86 -3.53 5.23 1.17
C ILE A 86 -4.20 4.46 2.30
N ALA A 87 -3.68 4.59 3.52
CA ALA A 87 -4.38 4.13 4.72
C ALA A 87 -5.51 5.11 5.03
N LEU A 88 -6.72 4.60 5.26
CA LEU A 88 -7.89 5.38 5.67
C LEU A 88 -8.07 5.33 7.19
N ASP A 89 -7.82 4.15 7.76
CA ASP A 89 -7.73 3.83 9.17
C ASP A 89 -6.90 2.53 9.32
N LYS A 90 -6.78 2.01 10.55
CA LYS A 90 -5.96 0.82 10.84
C LYS A 90 -6.29 -0.41 9.98
N ASN A 91 -7.53 -0.56 9.54
CA ASN A 91 -8.03 -1.75 8.86
C ASN A 91 -8.38 -1.49 7.38
N ASN A 92 -8.50 -0.22 6.96
CA ASN A 92 -8.97 0.14 5.63
C ASN A 92 -7.88 0.84 4.83
N TYR A 93 -7.57 0.28 3.66
CA TYR A 93 -6.56 0.79 2.75
C TYR A 93 -7.11 0.92 1.33
N LEU A 94 -6.74 1.99 0.62
CA LEU A 94 -7.02 2.19 -0.79
C LEU A 94 -5.75 1.96 -1.60
N LEU A 95 -5.80 0.98 -2.50
CA LEU A 95 -4.73 0.69 -3.45
C LEU A 95 -5.25 0.91 -4.87
N SER A 96 -4.56 1.73 -5.64
CA SER A 96 -4.82 1.84 -7.07
C SER A 96 -3.66 2.50 -7.82
N SER A 97 -3.49 2.10 -9.07
CA SER A 97 -2.63 2.77 -10.05
C SER A 97 -3.32 3.95 -10.74
N SER A 98 -4.64 4.12 -10.55
CA SER A 98 -5.40 5.23 -11.14
C SER A 98 -5.68 6.30 -10.10
N LYS A 99 -5.11 7.50 -10.32
CA LYS A 99 -5.34 8.69 -9.50
C LYS A 99 -6.84 9.01 -9.35
N ILE A 100 -7.59 8.93 -10.45
CA ILE A 100 -9.03 9.21 -10.48
C ILE A 100 -9.79 8.23 -9.58
N VAL A 101 -9.47 6.92 -9.67
CA VAL A 101 -10.12 5.90 -8.85
C VAL A 101 -9.82 6.10 -7.36
N LEU A 102 -8.58 6.47 -7.00
CA LEU A 102 -8.24 6.80 -5.61
C LEU A 102 -9.05 7.99 -5.10
N ILE A 103 -9.11 9.09 -5.86
CA ILE A 103 -9.84 10.29 -5.48
C ILE A 103 -11.32 9.98 -5.27
N ILE A 104 -11.95 9.24 -6.19
CA ILE A 104 -13.37 8.86 -6.07
C ILE A 104 -13.60 8.02 -4.81
N LYS A 105 -12.80 6.96 -4.59
CA LYS A 105 -12.93 6.12 -3.39
C LYS A 105 -12.72 6.90 -2.10
N LEU A 106 -11.78 7.84 -2.11
CA LEU A 106 -11.47 8.71 -0.98
C LEU A 106 -12.61 9.70 -0.69
N ILE A 107 -13.26 10.26 -1.72
CA ILE A 107 -14.46 11.09 -1.58
C ILE A 107 -15.61 10.27 -0.99
N PHE A 108 -15.86 9.05 -1.48
CA PHE A 108 -16.91 8.18 -0.92
C PHE A 108 -16.67 7.81 0.54
N TYR A 109 -15.41 7.56 0.93
CA TYR A 109 -15.07 7.36 2.34
C TYR A 109 -15.33 8.63 3.17
N PHE A 110 -14.97 9.80 2.63
CA PHE A 110 -15.17 11.08 3.28
C PHE A 110 -16.65 11.47 3.48
N LEU A 111 -17.55 11.15 2.53
CA LEU A 111 -18.98 11.43 2.68
C LEU A 111 -19.57 10.82 3.96
N LYS A 112 -18.97 9.76 4.49
CA LYS A 112 -19.36 9.12 5.75
C LYS A 112 -18.69 9.72 6.99
N ARG A 113 -17.70 10.61 6.83
CA ARG A 113 -16.81 11.12 7.91
C ARG A 113 -16.41 12.59 7.69
N MET A 114 -17.38 13.49 7.72
CA MET A 114 -17.19 14.93 7.41
C MET A 114 -16.14 15.65 8.28
N HIS A 115 -15.87 15.20 9.50
CA HIS A 115 -14.87 15.79 10.40
C HIS A 115 -13.40 15.64 9.90
N LEU A 116 -13.14 14.79 8.89
CA LEU A 116 -11.80 14.54 8.34
C LEU A 116 -11.40 15.50 7.20
N PHE A 117 -12.20 16.52 6.88
CA PHE A 117 -12.12 17.30 5.62
C PHE A 117 -10.71 17.83 5.29
N LYS A 118 -10.03 18.49 6.24
CA LYS A 118 -8.70 19.09 6.00
C LYS A 118 -7.66 18.04 5.58
N ARG A 119 -7.70 16.85 6.18
CA ARG A 119 -6.73 15.78 5.91
C ARG A 119 -7.06 15.06 4.61
N THR A 120 -8.35 14.79 4.34
CA THR A 120 -8.80 14.28 3.04
C THR A 120 -8.38 15.22 1.92
N PHE A 121 -8.56 16.53 2.08
CA PHE A 121 -8.16 17.53 1.08
C PHE A 121 -6.64 17.51 0.84
N ARG A 122 -5.83 17.41 1.89
CA ARG A 122 -4.37 17.27 1.78
C ARG A 122 -3.99 15.99 1.02
N CYS A 123 -4.64 14.87 1.33
CA CYS A 123 -4.41 13.60 0.63
C CYS A 123 -4.81 13.69 -0.85
N ILE A 124 -5.95 14.29 -1.19
CA ILE A 124 -6.36 14.55 -2.58
C ILE A 124 -5.32 15.39 -3.32
N LYS A 125 -4.86 16.49 -2.71
CA LYS A 125 -3.80 17.34 -3.29
C LYS A 125 -2.55 16.52 -3.61
N ASN A 126 -2.15 15.66 -2.68
CA ASN A 126 -1.00 14.76 -2.83
C ASN A 126 -1.17 13.66 -3.89
N ILE A 127 -2.40 13.23 -4.17
CA ILE A 127 -2.69 12.29 -5.27
C ILE A 127 -2.58 13.01 -6.63
N ILE A 128 -3.06 14.26 -6.70
CA ILE A 128 -3.11 15.04 -7.95
C ILE A 128 -1.71 15.44 -8.40
N HIS A 129 -0.87 15.95 -7.48
CA HIS A 129 0.55 16.21 -7.73
C HIS A 129 1.28 14.92 -8.15
#